data_AF-A0A1I0WDZ5-F1
#
_entry.id   AF-A0A1I0WDZ5-F1
#
_cell.length_a   1.000
_cell.length_b   1.000
_cell.length_c   1.000
_cell.angle_alpha   90.00
_cell.angle_beta   90.00
_cell.angle_gamma   90.00
#
_symmetry.space_group_name_H-M   'P 1'
#
loop_
_entity.id
_entity.type
_entity.pdbx_description
1 polymer ?
#
loop_
_entity_poly.entity_id
_entity_poly.type
_entity_poly.pdbx_seq_one_letter_code
_entity_poly.pdbx_strand_id
1 'polypeptide(L)'
;MLLDIVSDTNNKVLVNHSKSYSLLDPLNKIYDIFLFTKNQISFDNSKQIEKASETLVYRYGNNLSKNILLYSLLKLNKLECTLVCSFIKDTNNLLKEFKFKVIPWIYVKVSTNNKTLYLDCSFDKYFLHRTNLCYIGDTLNYLPNDYFINDKCAFEILYTLYDLEDLNILNYFYKNNFNIYNKEYCYV
;
A
#
# COMPACT_ATOMS: atom_id res chain seq x y z
N MET A 1 8.92 -17.10 -5.30
CA MET A 1 8.58 -16.48 -4.00
C MET A 1 7.10 -16.08 -4.01
N LEU A 2 6.40 -16.01 -2.87
CA LEU A 2 4.97 -15.64 -2.86
C LEU A 2 4.73 -14.26 -3.50
N LEU A 3 5.66 -13.32 -3.33
CA LEU A 3 5.62 -12.01 -3.96
C LEU A 3 5.57 -12.11 -5.49
N ASP A 4 6.39 -12.96 -6.12
CA ASP A 4 6.37 -13.16 -7.58
C ASP A 4 5.02 -13.66 -8.09
N ILE A 5 4.34 -14.49 -7.28
CA ILE A 5 3.03 -15.07 -7.62
C ILE A 5 1.94 -14.01 -7.60
N VAL A 6 1.94 -13.13 -6.59
CA VAL A 6 0.88 -12.12 -6.43
C VAL A 6 1.16 -10.84 -7.21
N SER A 7 2.44 -10.49 -7.41
CA SER A 7 2.81 -9.34 -8.24
C SER A 7 2.59 -9.63 -9.71
N ASP A 8 2.62 -10.92 -10.07
CA ASP A 8 2.30 -11.49 -11.38
C ASP A 8 2.77 -10.67 -12.58
N THR A 9 4.01 -10.16 -12.51
CA THR A 9 4.57 -9.19 -13.45
C THR A 9 4.68 -9.72 -14.88
N ASN A 10 4.66 -11.05 -15.07
CA ASN A 10 4.64 -11.66 -16.40
C ASN A 10 3.23 -11.70 -17.04
N ASN A 11 2.19 -11.26 -16.31
CA ASN A 11 0.82 -11.24 -16.80
C ASN A 11 0.65 -10.22 -17.93
N LYS A 12 0.11 -10.66 -19.08
CA LYS A 12 -0.08 -9.83 -20.27
C LYS A 12 -0.90 -8.56 -20.01
N VAL A 13 -1.88 -8.61 -19.11
CA VAL A 13 -2.73 -7.46 -18.78
C VAL A 13 -1.89 -6.35 -18.14
N LEU A 14 -1.08 -6.69 -17.14
CA LEU A 14 -0.18 -5.75 -16.48
C LEU A 14 0.89 -5.24 -17.44
N VAL A 15 1.53 -6.13 -18.21
CA VAL A 15 2.54 -5.76 -19.19
C VAL A 15 1.98 -4.78 -20.21
N ASN A 16 0.80 -5.04 -20.76
CA ASN A 16 0.19 -4.14 -21.74
C ASN A 16 -0.20 -2.80 -21.12
N HIS A 17 -0.74 -2.79 -19.90
CA HIS A 17 -1.04 -1.56 -19.19
C HIS A 17 0.21 -0.73 -18.89
N SER A 18 1.32 -1.38 -18.50
CA SER A 18 2.57 -0.72 -18.17
C SER A 18 3.20 0.06 -19.33
N LYS A 19 2.92 -0.34 -20.58
CA LYS A 19 3.44 0.33 -21.79
C LYS A 19 3.00 1.78 -21.89
N SER A 20 1.83 2.13 -21.33
CA SER A 20 1.31 3.50 -21.31
C SER A 20 2.24 4.50 -20.62
N TYR A 21 3.14 4.02 -19.74
CA TYR A 21 4.07 4.87 -19.00
C TYR A 21 5.47 4.89 -19.62
N SER A 22 5.76 4.03 -20.60
CA SER A 22 7.14 3.72 -21.04
C SER A 22 7.95 4.94 -21.50
N LEU A 23 7.31 5.93 -22.12
CA LEU A 23 7.95 7.13 -22.67
C LEU A 23 8.13 8.28 -21.66
N LEU A 24 7.56 8.17 -20.47
CA LEU A 24 7.67 9.20 -19.43
C LEU A 24 9.05 9.16 -18.76
N ASP A 25 9.51 10.29 -18.24
CA ASP A 25 10.66 10.31 -17.34
C ASP A 25 10.34 9.61 -16.00
N PRO A 26 11.36 9.19 -15.22
CA PRO A 26 11.13 8.38 -14.02
C PRO A 26 10.18 9.00 -12.99
N LEU A 27 10.23 10.31 -12.76
CA LEU A 27 9.37 10.95 -11.76
C LEU A 27 7.92 11.02 -12.25
N ASN A 28 7.70 11.39 -13.50
CA ASN A 28 6.35 11.39 -14.08
C ASN A 28 5.77 9.97 -14.17
N LYS A 29 6.59 8.94 -14.44
CA LYS A 29 6.16 7.53 -14.34
C LYS A 29 5.63 7.20 -12.95
N ILE A 30 6.41 7.53 -11.91
CA ILE A 30 6.04 7.24 -10.52
C ILE A 30 4.71 7.93 -10.19
N TYR A 31 4.59 9.21 -10.52
CA TYR A 31 3.41 10.01 -10.23
C TYR A 31 2.15 9.48 -10.93
N ASP A 32 2.24 9.20 -12.23
CA ASP A 32 1.09 8.73 -13.01
C ASP A 32 0.64 7.33 -12.58
N ILE A 33 1.58 6.41 -12.33
CA ILE A 33 1.28 5.08 -11.81
C ILE A 33 0.63 5.20 -10.43
N PHE A 34 1.17 6.03 -9.55
CA PHE A 34 0.64 6.25 -8.21
C PHE A 34 -0.78 6.81 -8.23
N LEU A 35 -1.02 7.89 -8.97
CA LEU A 35 -2.34 8.51 -9.07
C LEU A 35 -3.36 7.58 -9.69
N PHE A 36 -2.96 6.81 -10.70
CA PHE A 36 -3.79 5.78 -11.28
C PHE A 36 -4.20 4.75 -10.23
N THR A 37 -3.25 4.11 -9.55
CA THR A 37 -3.57 3.07 -8.57
C THR A 37 -4.34 3.63 -7.37
N LYS A 38 -4.04 4.87 -6.95
CA LYS A 38 -4.74 5.53 -5.84
C LYS A 38 -6.19 5.83 -6.17
N ASN A 39 -6.47 6.42 -7.34
CA ASN A 39 -7.77 7.03 -7.63
C ASN A 39 -8.64 6.27 -8.64
N GLN A 40 -8.06 5.39 -9.46
CA GLN A 40 -8.79 4.60 -10.46
C GLN A 40 -9.08 3.16 -9.99
N ILE A 41 -8.58 2.79 -8.81
CA ILE A 41 -8.88 1.54 -8.14
C ILE A 41 -9.58 1.89 -6.83
N SER A 42 -10.85 1.50 -6.68
CA SER A 42 -11.63 1.83 -5.49
C SER A 42 -11.11 1.08 -4.27
N PHE A 43 -11.04 1.74 -3.12
CA PHE A 43 -10.76 1.08 -1.85
C PHE A 43 -11.98 0.26 -1.42
N ASP A 44 -11.79 -1.04 -1.23
CA ASP A 44 -12.80 -1.95 -0.74
C ASP A 44 -12.16 -3.01 0.16
N ASN A 45 -12.38 -2.90 1.47
CA ASN A 45 -11.78 -3.80 2.44
C ASN A 45 -12.51 -5.14 2.54
N SER A 46 -13.77 -5.22 2.05
CA SER A 46 -14.60 -6.42 2.12
C SER A 46 -14.21 -7.48 1.09
N LYS A 47 -13.41 -7.09 0.09
CA LYS A 47 -13.03 -7.96 -1.02
C LYS A 47 -11.54 -8.26 -0.95
N GLN A 48 -11.23 -9.56 -0.97
CA GLN A 48 -9.87 -10.04 -1.05
C GLN A 48 -9.53 -10.38 -2.50
N ILE A 49 -8.55 -9.67 -3.06
CA ILE A 49 -7.99 -9.98 -4.37
C ILE A 49 -6.53 -10.38 -4.16
N GLU A 50 -6.13 -11.48 -4.80
CA GLU A 50 -4.84 -12.11 -4.53
C GLU A 50 -3.75 -11.63 -5.49
N LYS A 51 -4.09 -11.19 -6.72
CA LYS A 51 -3.10 -10.79 -7.73
C LYS A 51 -3.20 -9.33 -8.17
N ALA A 52 -2.07 -8.75 -8.59
CA ALA A 52 -2.04 -7.41 -9.15
C ALA A 52 -2.89 -7.31 -10.41
N SER A 53 -2.83 -8.29 -11.33
CA SER A 53 -3.66 -8.27 -12.54
C SER A 53 -5.15 -8.31 -12.25
N GLU A 54 -5.59 -9.07 -11.26
CA GLU A 54 -6.98 -9.12 -10.81
C GLU A 54 -7.41 -7.75 -10.27
N THR A 55 -6.58 -7.10 -9.45
CA THR A 55 -6.84 -5.75 -8.91
C THR A 55 -7.01 -4.74 -10.05
N LEU A 56 -6.17 -4.84 -11.08
CA LEU A 56 -6.23 -3.99 -12.27
C LEU A 56 -7.52 -4.22 -13.09
N VAL A 57 -7.95 -5.48 -13.25
CA VAL A 57 -9.16 -5.83 -14.01
C VAL A 57 -10.43 -5.44 -13.26
N TYR A 58 -10.50 -5.76 -11.97
CA TYR A 58 -11.70 -5.57 -11.15
C TYR A 58 -11.89 -4.14 -10.66
N ARG A 59 -10.84 -3.30 -10.67
CA ARG A 59 -10.91 -1.88 -10.31
C ARG A 59 -11.32 -1.62 -8.85
N TYR A 60 -11.07 -2.57 -7.97
CA TYR A 60 -11.17 -2.38 -6.52
C TYR A 60 -10.09 -3.19 -5.80
N GLY A 61 -9.82 -2.85 -4.54
CA GLY A 61 -8.92 -3.62 -3.68
C GLY A 61 -8.73 -2.96 -2.31
N ASN A 62 -8.25 -3.74 -1.34
CA ASN A 62 -7.87 -3.24 -0.03
C ASN A 62 -6.44 -2.66 -0.04
N ASN A 63 -5.91 -2.31 1.13
CA ASN A 63 -4.54 -1.78 1.28
C ASN A 63 -3.49 -2.70 0.62
N LEU A 64 -3.55 -4.01 0.89
CA LEU A 64 -2.59 -4.97 0.37
C LEU A 64 -2.67 -5.07 -1.16
N SER A 65 -3.86 -5.35 -1.71
CA SER A 65 -4.05 -5.57 -3.15
C SER A 65 -3.66 -4.33 -3.97
N LYS A 66 -4.04 -3.13 -3.51
CA LYS A 66 -3.70 -1.87 -4.21
C LYS A 66 -2.18 -1.62 -4.19
N ASN A 67 -1.51 -1.81 -3.06
CA ASN A 67 -0.08 -1.57 -2.98
C ASN A 67 0.75 -2.64 -3.70
N ILE A 68 0.26 -3.89 -3.77
CA ILE A 68 0.83 -4.92 -4.66
C ILE A 68 0.70 -4.49 -6.13
N LEU A 69 -0.45 -4.00 -6.57
CA LEU A 69 -0.62 -3.47 -7.94
C LEU A 69 0.33 -2.31 -8.23
N LEU A 70 0.45 -1.34 -7.31
CA LEU A 70 1.40 -0.22 -7.42
C LEU A 70 2.84 -0.74 -7.60
N TYR A 71 3.27 -1.64 -6.71
CA TYR A 71 4.59 -2.26 -6.78
C TYR A 71 4.84 -2.97 -8.12
N SER A 72 3.89 -3.78 -8.59
CA SER A 72 4.01 -4.51 -9.86
C SER A 72 4.18 -3.57 -11.05
N LEU A 73 3.39 -2.49 -11.12
CA LEU A 73 3.47 -1.52 -12.22
C LEU A 73 4.79 -0.75 -12.19
N LEU A 74 5.30 -0.40 -11.01
CA LEU A 74 6.61 0.24 -10.85
C LEU A 74 7.75 -0.70 -11.29
N LYS A 75 7.72 -1.97 -10.86
CA LYS A 75 8.72 -2.98 -11.26
C LYS A 75 8.74 -3.22 -12.77
N LEU A 76 7.56 -3.33 -13.40
CA LEU A 76 7.44 -3.46 -14.87
C LEU A 76 8.06 -2.28 -15.62
N ASN A 77 8.03 -1.09 -15.02
CA ASN A 77 8.66 0.12 -15.56
C ASN A 77 10.12 0.28 -15.12
N LYS A 78 10.75 -0.78 -14.57
CA LYS A 78 12.15 -0.81 -14.14
C LYS A 78 12.50 0.25 -13.09
N LEU A 79 11.53 0.61 -12.24
CA LEU A 79 11.75 1.52 -11.11
C LEU A 79 12.22 0.72 -9.90
N GLU A 80 13.19 1.28 -9.18
CA GLU A 80 13.68 0.68 -7.94
C GLU A 80 12.68 0.94 -6.81
N CYS A 81 12.01 -0.13 -6.38
CA CYS A 81 11.02 -0.05 -5.32
C CYS A 81 11.01 -1.32 -4.45
N THR A 82 10.56 -1.15 -3.21
CA THR A 82 10.32 -2.23 -2.24
C THR A 82 8.98 -2.03 -1.54
N LEU A 83 8.39 -3.13 -1.08
CA LEU A 83 7.21 -3.09 -0.22
C LEU A 83 7.66 -2.88 1.23
N VAL A 84 6.97 -1.99 1.93
CA VAL A 84 7.16 -1.69 3.34
C VAL A 84 5.88 -2.03 4.08
N CYS A 85 6.01 -2.64 5.26
CA CYS A 85 4.87 -2.88 6.15
C CYS A 85 5.04 -2.10 7.43
N SER A 86 4.05 -1.29 7.77
CA SER A 86 3.92 -0.71 9.10
C SER A 86 2.76 -1.35 9.83
N PHE A 87 2.92 -1.57 11.12
CA PHE A 87 1.85 -2.03 11.98
C PHE A 87 1.17 -0.80 12.56
N ILE A 88 -0.08 -0.59 12.16
CA ILE A 88 -0.83 0.59 12.51
C ILE A 88 -1.93 0.26 13.51
N LYS A 89 -2.32 1.26 14.29
CA LYS A 89 -3.54 1.25 15.09
C LYS A 89 -4.52 2.25 14.50
N ASP A 90 -5.72 1.78 14.15
CA ASP A 90 -6.82 2.64 13.73
C ASP A 90 -7.43 3.33 14.97
N THR A 91 -7.13 4.61 15.12
CA THR A 91 -7.53 5.41 16.29
C THR A 91 -8.97 5.92 16.19
N ASN A 92 -9.55 5.88 14.98
CA ASN A 92 -10.86 6.45 14.68
C ASN A 92 -11.91 5.40 14.26
N ASN A 93 -11.57 4.11 14.28
CA ASN A 93 -12.42 3.00 13.88
C ASN A 93 -12.96 3.13 12.43
N LEU A 94 -12.14 3.65 11.53
CA LEU A 94 -12.43 3.75 10.10
C LEU A 94 -12.58 2.36 9.46
N LEU A 95 -11.73 1.43 9.86
CA LEU A 95 -11.63 0.08 9.36
C LEU A 95 -12.41 -0.85 10.29
N LYS A 96 -13.74 -0.71 10.29
CA LYS A 96 -14.68 -1.36 11.24
C LYS A 96 -14.50 -2.87 11.46
N GLU A 97 -13.94 -3.57 10.47
CA GLU A 97 -13.67 -5.02 10.52
C GLU A 97 -12.52 -5.38 11.48
N PHE A 98 -11.65 -4.42 11.81
CA PHE A 98 -10.44 -4.62 12.60
C PHE A 98 -10.49 -4.05 14.02
N LYS A 99 -11.68 -3.84 14.61
CA LYS A 99 -11.92 -3.27 15.97
C LYS A 99 -10.70 -3.34 16.91
N PHE A 100 -10.04 -2.19 17.10
CA PHE A 100 -8.90 -1.98 18.02
C PHE A 100 -7.67 -2.90 17.84
N LYS A 101 -7.57 -3.63 16.73
CA LYS A 101 -6.42 -4.48 16.43
C LYS A 101 -5.28 -3.66 15.84
N VAL A 102 -4.07 -4.15 16.06
CA VAL A 102 -2.92 -3.73 15.27
C VAL A 102 -3.06 -4.35 13.88
N ILE A 103 -3.00 -3.51 12.84
CA ILE A 103 -3.26 -3.88 11.45
C ILE A 103 -1.94 -3.78 10.68
N PRO A 104 -1.52 -4.83 9.95
CA PRO A 104 -0.43 -4.69 9.00
C PRO A 104 -0.88 -3.78 7.84
N TRP A 105 -0.05 -2.80 7.52
CA TRP A 105 -0.35 -1.77 6.53
C TRP A 105 0.79 -1.62 5.55
N ILE A 106 0.51 -1.83 4.28
CA ILE A 106 1.50 -1.89 3.21
C ILE A 106 1.54 -0.57 2.45
N TYR A 107 2.73 -0.14 2.09
CA TYR A 107 2.97 0.94 1.14
C TYR A 107 4.28 0.68 0.39
N VAL A 108 4.53 1.45 -0.67
CA VAL A 108 5.70 1.24 -1.52
C VAL A 108 6.76 2.30 -1.24
N LYS A 109 8.00 1.87 -0.99
CA LYS A 109 9.18 2.74 -0.99
C LYS A 109 9.77 2.75 -2.40
N VAL A 110 10.01 3.93 -2.95
CA VAL A 110 10.63 4.11 -4.27
C VAL A 110 11.93 4.89 -4.11
N SER A 111 13.03 4.31 -4.60
CA SER A 111 14.33 4.98 -4.66
C SER A 111 14.42 5.73 -5.99
N THR A 112 14.77 7.02 -5.91
CA THR A 112 15.16 7.83 -7.07
C THR A 112 16.57 8.36 -6.84
N ASN A 113 17.26 8.81 -7.88
CA ASN A 113 18.66 9.26 -7.80
C ASN A 113 18.92 10.29 -6.69
N ASN A 114 17.92 11.10 -6.32
CA ASN A 114 18.10 12.23 -5.40
C ASN A 114 17.24 12.15 -4.14
N LYS A 115 16.34 11.16 -4.02
CA LYS A 115 15.40 11.05 -2.88
C LYS A 115 14.72 9.69 -2.82
N THR A 116 14.23 9.36 -1.63
CA THR A 116 13.29 8.27 -1.39
C THR A 116 11.88 8.81 -1.27
N LEU A 117 10.92 8.13 -1.89
CA LEU A 117 9.49 8.42 -1.80
C LEU A 117 8.76 7.26 -1.13
N TYR A 118 7.78 7.56 -0.29
CA TYR A 118 6.88 6.58 0.31
C TYR A 118 5.47 6.77 -0.22
N LEU A 119 4.88 5.74 -0.80
CA LEU A 119 3.64 5.84 -1.57
C LEU A 119 2.60 4.87 -1.04
N ASP A 120 1.63 5.39 -0.27
CA ASP A 120 0.41 4.67 0.10
C ASP A 120 -0.76 5.04 -0.82
N CYS A 121 -1.14 4.08 -1.66
CA CYS A 121 -2.24 4.24 -2.61
C CYS A 121 -3.60 3.75 -2.08
N SER A 122 -3.72 3.38 -0.81
CA SER A 122 -4.91 2.70 -0.26
C SER A 122 -6.20 3.47 -0.48
N PHE A 123 -6.29 4.68 0.08
CA PHE A 123 -7.54 5.46 0.04
C PHE A 123 -7.65 6.24 -1.26
N ASP A 124 -8.71 5.95 -2.01
CA ASP A 124 -9.13 6.72 -3.17
C ASP A 124 -9.92 7.97 -2.77
N LYS A 125 -10.06 8.91 -3.69
CA LYS A 125 -10.78 10.18 -3.48
C LYS A 125 -12.20 10.02 -2.91
N TYR A 126 -12.95 8.98 -3.30
CA TYR A 126 -14.30 8.77 -2.81
C TYR A 126 -14.30 8.30 -1.36
N PHE A 127 -13.37 7.42 -0.99
CA PHE A 127 -13.20 7.00 0.39
C PHE A 127 -12.82 8.18 1.28
N LEU A 128 -11.83 8.99 0.86
CA LEU A 128 -11.39 10.17 1.59
C LEU A 128 -12.56 11.14 1.85
N HIS A 129 -13.32 11.45 0.80
CA HIS A 129 -14.49 12.32 0.90
C HIS A 129 -15.57 11.75 1.83
N ARG A 130 -15.89 10.45 1.74
CA ARG A 130 -16.96 9.84 2.57
C ARG A 130 -16.60 9.74 4.05
N THR A 131 -15.32 9.69 4.37
CA THR A 131 -14.83 9.50 5.73
C THR A 131 -14.31 10.79 6.38
N ASN A 132 -14.33 11.91 5.64
CA ASN A 132 -13.66 13.15 6.03
C ASN A 132 -12.18 12.93 6.40
N LEU A 133 -11.54 11.95 5.76
CA LEU A 133 -10.12 11.67 5.94
C LEU A 133 -9.33 12.62 5.04
N CYS A 134 -8.41 13.37 5.64
CA CYS A 134 -7.51 14.29 4.96
C CYS A 134 -6.07 13.78 5.05
N TYR A 135 -5.25 14.10 4.05
CA TYR A 135 -3.80 13.88 4.08
C TYR A 135 -3.10 15.23 4.30
N ILE A 136 -2.23 15.33 5.30
CA ILE A 136 -1.56 16.61 5.67
C ILE A 136 -0.05 16.60 5.47
N GLY A 137 0.53 15.48 5.02
CA GLY A 137 1.97 15.38 4.82
C GLY A 137 2.46 16.04 3.52
N ASP A 138 3.71 15.79 3.17
CA ASP A 138 4.33 16.23 1.92
C ASP A 138 3.58 15.64 0.71
N THR A 139 3.32 16.43 -0.33
CA THR A 139 2.62 15.97 -1.54
C THR A 139 3.35 14.87 -2.32
N LEU A 140 4.62 14.62 -1.99
CA LEU A 140 5.46 13.59 -2.60
C LEU A 140 5.53 12.29 -1.79
N ASN A 141 5.13 12.33 -0.52
CA ASN A 141 5.08 11.18 0.35
C ASN A 141 3.62 10.92 0.74
N TYR A 142 3.28 9.68 1.04
CA TYR A 142 1.94 9.30 1.47
C TYR A 142 2.11 8.23 2.55
N LEU A 143 2.37 8.68 3.78
CA LEU A 143 2.53 7.80 4.93
C LEU A 143 1.21 7.62 5.69
N PRO A 144 1.02 6.48 6.39
CA PRO A 144 -0.22 6.23 7.15
C PRO A 144 -0.50 7.25 8.26
N ASN A 145 0.53 7.71 8.96
CA ASN A 145 0.43 8.65 10.09
C ASN A 145 0.07 10.09 9.68
N ASP A 146 0.13 10.40 8.38
CA ASP A 146 -0.21 11.71 7.83
C ASP A 146 -1.70 11.83 7.47
N TYR A 147 -2.49 10.78 7.70
CA TYR A 147 -3.94 10.81 7.51
C TYR A 147 -4.67 11.25 8.79
N PHE A 148 -5.61 12.18 8.66
CA PHE A 148 -6.29 12.84 9.78
C PHE A 148 -7.81 12.93 9.56
N ILE A 149 -8.57 12.87 10.66
CA ILE A 149 -9.98 13.28 10.70
C ILE A 149 -10.07 14.43 11.68
N ASN A 150 -10.46 15.61 11.19
CA ASN A 150 -10.31 16.87 11.92
C ASN A 150 -8.85 17.03 12.36
N ASP A 151 -8.59 17.17 13.67
CA ASP A 151 -7.25 17.35 14.23
C ASP A 151 -6.65 16.06 14.82
N LYS A 152 -7.27 14.90 14.58
CA LYS A 152 -6.82 13.61 15.11
C LYS A 152 -6.24 12.76 14.02
N CYS A 153 -5.02 12.28 14.23
CA CYS A 153 -4.39 11.27 13.36
C CYS A 153 -5.29 10.03 13.31
N ALA A 154 -5.56 9.54 12.10
CA ALA A 154 -6.39 8.38 11.84
C ALA A 154 -5.68 7.05 12.13
N PHE A 155 -4.35 7.03 11.95
CA PHE A 155 -3.54 5.83 12.09
C PHE A 155 -2.25 6.12 12.86
N GLU A 156 -2.08 5.47 14.00
CA GLU A 156 -0.82 5.50 14.74
C GLU A 156 0.09 4.39 14.25
N ILE A 157 1.32 4.72 13.81
CA ILE A 157 2.32 3.71 13.44
C ILE A 157 3.01 3.23 14.72
N LEU A 158 2.94 1.92 14.99
CA LEU A 158 3.58 1.31 16.15
C LEU A 158 5.01 0.87 15.85
N TYR A 159 5.22 0.24 14.69
CA TYR A 159 6.54 -0.15 14.19
C TYR A 159 6.51 -0.45 12.69
N THR A 160 7.69 -0.46 12.05
CA THR A 160 7.84 -0.64 10.61
C THR A 160 8.85 -1.74 10.29
N LEU A 161 8.48 -2.62 9.36
CA LEU A 161 9.34 -3.62 8.73
C LEU A 161 9.66 -3.14 7.31
N TYR A 162 10.96 -3.02 7.01
CA TYR A 162 11.45 -2.61 5.70
C TYR A 162 11.82 -3.81 4.83
N ASP A 163 11.82 -3.58 3.51
CA ASP A 163 12.32 -4.51 2.50
C ASP A 163 11.68 -5.91 2.61
N LEU A 164 10.34 -5.92 2.54
CA LEU A 164 9.58 -7.17 2.54
C LEU A 164 9.82 -7.97 1.26
N GLU A 165 10.77 -8.89 1.31
CA GLU A 165 11.01 -9.87 0.25
C GLU A 165 10.04 -11.07 0.35
N ASP A 166 9.56 -11.40 1.56
CA ASP A 166 8.67 -12.53 1.79
C ASP A 166 7.29 -12.14 2.36
N LEU A 167 6.27 -12.15 1.49
CA LEU A 167 4.86 -11.97 1.86
C LEU A 167 4.33 -13.08 2.81
N ASN A 168 5.04 -14.20 2.99
CA ASN A 168 4.66 -15.22 3.98
C ASN A 168 4.59 -14.64 5.39
N ILE A 169 5.42 -13.64 5.70
CA ILE A 169 5.39 -12.92 6.97
C ILE A 169 4.06 -12.17 7.12
N LEU A 170 3.58 -11.53 6.05
CA LEU A 170 2.29 -10.82 6.05
C LEU A 170 1.11 -11.77 6.10
N ASN A 171 1.14 -12.88 5.34
CA ASN A 171 0.12 -13.92 5.41
C ASN A 171 0.07 -14.57 6.81
N TYR A 172 1.22 -14.72 7.46
CA TYR A 172 1.29 -15.13 8.86
C TYR A 172 0.59 -14.10 9.76
N PHE A 173 0.81 -12.80 9.58
CA PHE A 173 0.12 -11.76 10.35
C PHE A 173 -1.40 -11.70 10.10
N TYR A 174 -1.84 -11.79 8.84
CA TYR A 174 -3.26 -11.79 8.49
C TYR A 174 -3.99 -13.05 8.97
N LYS A 175 -3.35 -14.24 8.91
CA LYS A 175 -3.98 -15.50 9.36
C LYS A 175 -3.99 -15.66 10.88
N ASN A 176 -3.01 -15.12 11.60
CA ASN A 176 -2.85 -15.39 13.04
C ASN A 176 -3.46 -14.33 13.98
N ASN A 177 -4.15 -13.29 13.51
CA ASN A 177 -4.87 -12.31 14.35
C ASN A 177 -4.07 -11.92 15.62
N PHE A 178 -2.86 -11.42 15.46
CA PHE A 178 -1.94 -11.23 16.59
C PHE A 178 -2.53 -10.33 17.68
N ASN A 179 -2.61 -10.88 18.90
CA ASN A 179 -2.62 -10.12 20.15
C ASN A 179 -1.18 -9.61 20.40
N ILE A 180 -0.85 -8.42 19.92
CA ILE A 180 0.46 -7.75 20.19
C ILE A 180 0.44 -7.15 21.61
N TYR A 181 0.12 -7.96 22.62
CA TYR A 181 0.26 -7.58 24.02
C TYR A 181 1.20 -8.47 24.82
N ASN A 182 1.84 -9.47 24.21
CA ASN A 182 2.86 -10.25 24.91
C ASN A 182 3.96 -10.69 23.95
N LYS A 183 4.99 -9.84 23.81
CA LYS A 183 6.40 -10.24 23.90
C LYS A 183 7.26 -9.00 23.73
N GLU A 184 7.90 -8.64 24.83
CA GLU A 184 9.15 -7.90 24.84
C GLU A 184 10.10 -8.54 23.82
N TYR A 185 10.28 -7.90 22.67
CA TYR A 185 11.48 -8.10 21.88
C TYR A 185 12.39 -6.90 22.16
N CYS A 186 13.14 -7.03 23.24
CA CYS A 186 14.40 -6.31 23.40
C CYS A 186 15.31 -6.80 22.27
N TYR A 187 15.62 -5.93 21.31
CA TYR A 187 16.82 -6.10 20.49
C TYR A 187 17.91 -5.25 21.14
N VAL A 188 18.97 -5.94 21.58
CA VAL A 188 20.30 -5.38 21.89
C VAL A 188 21.02 -5.16 20.57
#